data_AF-A0AAV5ED95-F1
#
_entry.id   AF-A0AAV5ED95-F1
#
_cell.length_a   1.000
_cell.length_b   1.000
_cell.length_c   1.000
_cell.angle_alpha   90.00
_cell.angle_beta   90.00
_cell.angle_gamma   90.00
#
_symmetry.space_group_name_H-M   'P 1'
#
loop_
_entity.id
_entity.type
_entity.pdbx_description
1 polymer ?
#
loop_
_entity_poly.entity_id
_entity_poly.type
_entity_poly.pdbx_seq_one_letter_code
_entity_poly.pdbx_strand_id
1 'polypeptide(L)'
;MVLIQIFTTEQMLLTKVVVDDGLSVCTLITYRFFVGAILVIPLAILFEKGKLKELKLKAFIWIFTSALVGFTIPGLYYIGLGDTSPGYAINFYNIIPIATFILAVIFR
;
A
#
# COMPACT_ATOMS: atom_id res chain seq x y z
N MET A 1 9.67 -13.63 8.63
CA MET A 1 9.92 -13.45 7.18
C MET A 1 9.05 -14.33 6.30
N VAL A 2 8.97 -15.64 6.55
CA VAL A 2 8.18 -16.57 5.71
C VAL A 2 6.71 -16.18 5.58
N LEU A 3 6.01 -15.88 6.70
CA LEU A 3 4.59 -15.48 6.65
C LEU A 3 4.34 -14.25 5.76
N ILE A 4 5.21 -13.23 5.87
CA ILE A 4 5.09 -11.99 5.09
C ILE A 4 5.25 -12.30 3.60
N GLN A 5 6.20 -13.17 3.25
CA GLN A 5 6.41 -13.58 1.86
C GLN A 5 5.21 -14.35 1.31
N ILE A 6 4.63 -15.27 2.08
CA ILE A 6 3.42 -16.01 1.68
C ILE A 6 2.29 -15.02 1.35
N PHE A 7 1.97 -14.10 2.26
CA PHE A 7 0.93 -13.09 2.01
C PHE A 7 1.26 -12.18 0.83
N THR A 8 2.52 -11.79 0.66
CA THR A 8 2.94 -10.93 -0.46
C THR A 8 2.76 -11.64 -1.80
N THR A 9 3.16 -12.91 -1.88
CA THR A 9 3.03 -13.73 -3.08
C THR A 9 1.57 -14.03 -3.40
N GLU A 10 0.78 -14.45 -2.40
CA GLU A 10 -0.66 -14.68 -2.54
C GLU A 10 -1.36 -13.44 -3.09
N GLN A 11 -1.14 -12.29 -2.45
CA GLN A 11 -1.72 -11.01 -2.86
C GLN A 11 -1.37 -10.65 -4.30
N MET A 12 -0.11 -10.86 -4.72
CA MET A 12 0.34 -10.57 -6.07
C MET A 12 -0.33 -11.47 -7.11
N LEU A 13 -0.44 -12.77 -6.81
CA LEU A 13 -1.13 -13.74 -7.68
C LEU A 13 -2.62 -13.42 -7.82
N LEU A 14 -3.31 -13.19 -6.70
CA LEU A 14 -4.73 -12.82 -6.71
C LEU A 14 -4.97 -11.51 -7.45
N THR A 15 -4.09 -10.51 -7.27
CA THR A 15 -4.22 -9.25 -7.99
C THR A 15 -4.05 -9.45 -9.50
N LYS A 16 -3.11 -10.30 -9.92
CA LYS A 16 -2.92 -10.61 -11.34
C LYS A 16 -4.16 -11.26 -11.95
N VAL A 17 -4.72 -12.28 -11.30
CA VAL A 17 -5.94 -12.97 -11.76
C VAL A 17 -7.09 -11.97 -11.95
N VAL A 18 -7.32 -11.10 -10.97
CA VAL A 18 -8.44 -10.14 -11.02
C VAL A 18 -8.23 -9.05 -12.09
N VAL A 19 -6.99 -8.62 -12.32
CA VAL A 19 -6.65 -7.65 -13.37
C VAL A 19 -6.77 -8.29 -14.76
N ASP A 20 -6.37 -9.55 -14.91
CA ASP A 20 -6.51 -10.31 -16.17
C ASP A 20 -7.99 -10.59 -16.51
N ASP A 21 -8.86 -10.74 -15.51
CA ASP A 21 -10.32 -10.79 -15.66
C ASP A 21 -10.95 -9.45 -16.08
N GLY A 22 -10.14 -8.39 -16.27
CA GLY A 22 -10.57 -7.10 -16.80
C GLY A 22 -10.99 -6.08 -15.76
N LEU A 23 -10.75 -6.32 -14.46
CA LEU A 23 -11.03 -5.32 -13.43
C LEU A 23 -9.98 -4.20 -13.48
N SER A 24 -10.46 -2.96 -13.46
CA SER A 24 -9.57 -1.80 -13.33
C SER A 24 -8.75 -1.86 -12.04
N VAL A 25 -7.44 -1.69 -12.18
CA VAL A 25 -6.47 -1.65 -11.08
C VAL A 25 -6.86 -0.62 -10.01
N CYS A 26 -7.34 0.55 -10.43
CA CYS A 26 -7.78 1.61 -9.51
C CYS A 26 -8.95 1.14 -8.61
N THR A 27 -9.89 0.39 -9.16
CA THR A 27 -11.04 -0.16 -8.43
C THR A 27 -10.58 -1.20 -7.40
N LEU A 28 -9.73 -2.14 -7.82
CA LEU A 28 -9.17 -3.19 -6.94
C LEU A 28 -8.47 -2.57 -5.73
N ILE A 29 -7.64 -1.56 -6.00
CA ILE A 29 -6.87 -0.91 -4.97
C ILE A 29 -7.78 -0.12 -4.02
N THR A 30 -8.75 0.63 -4.54
CA THR A 30 -9.72 1.39 -3.73
C THR A 30 -10.45 0.47 -2.76
N TYR A 31 -10.92 -0.68 -3.25
CA TYR A 31 -11.61 -1.67 -2.41
C TYR A 31 -10.71 -2.21 -1.30
N ARG A 32 -9.46 -2.54 -1.62
CA ARG A 32 -8.48 -3.07 -0.64
C ARG A 32 -8.21 -2.08 0.49
N PHE A 33 -8.00 -0.80 0.18
CA PHE A 33 -7.78 0.22 1.22
C PHE A 33 -9.05 0.53 2.01
N PHE A 34 -10.21 0.51 1.37
CA PHE A 34 -11.48 0.73 2.06
C PHE A 34 -11.78 -0.38 3.07
N VAL A 35 -11.64 -1.65 2.66
CA VAL A 35 -11.78 -2.79 3.57
C VAL A 35 -10.72 -2.75 4.67
N GLY A 36 -9.46 -2.45 4.33
CA GLY A 36 -8.40 -2.27 5.32
C GLY A 36 -8.73 -1.20 6.37
N ALA A 37 -9.24 -0.05 5.93
CA ALA A 37 -9.68 1.01 6.84
C ALA A 37 -10.80 0.54 7.76
N ILE A 38 -11.84 -0.11 7.22
CA ILE A 38 -12.96 -0.65 8.02
C ILE A 38 -12.48 -1.64 9.09
N LEU A 39 -11.54 -2.52 8.74
CA LEU A 39 -11.01 -3.51 9.68
C LEU A 39 -10.12 -2.89 10.76
N VAL A 40 -9.39 -1.81 10.42
CA VAL A 40 -8.48 -1.14 11.36
C VAL A 40 -9.24 -0.20 12.31
N ILE A 41 -10.34 0.43 11.90
CA ILE A 41 -11.14 1.34 12.73
C ILE A 41 -11.53 0.74 14.10
N PRO A 42 -12.12 -0.47 14.21
CA PRO A 42 -12.49 -1.03 15.51
C PRO A 42 -11.27 -1.32 16.38
N LEU A 43 -10.15 -1.74 15.78
CA LEU A 43 -8.89 -1.94 16.51
C LEU A 43 -8.35 -0.62 17.05
N ALA A 44 -8.37 0.44 16.24
CA ALA A 44 -7.96 1.78 16.68
C ALA A 44 -8.84 2.29 17.82
N ILE A 45 -10.16 2.09 17.75
CA ILE A 45 -11.09 2.48 18.82
C ILE A 45 -10.86 1.68 20.11
N LEU A 46 -10.44 0.41 20.03
CA LEU A 46 -10.19 -0.41 21.22
C LEU A 46 -8.84 -0.10 21.88
N PHE A 47 -7.77 0.03 21.09
CA PHE A 47 -6.40 0.19 21.59
C PHE A 47 -5.99 1.65 21.86
N GLU A 48 -6.56 2.63 21.14
CA GLU A 48 -6.12 4.03 21.21
C GLU A 48 -7.16 4.96 21.85
N LYS A 49 -8.02 4.42 22.73
CA LYS A 49 -8.99 5.22 23.50
C LYS A 49 -8.29 6.37 24.22
N GLY A 50 -8.61 7.60 23.82
CA GLY A 50 -8.07 8.84 24.41
C GLY A 50 -7.12 9.63 23.49
N LYS A 51 -6.42 8.96 22.55
CA LYS A 51 -5.47 9.64 21.64
C LYS A 51 -6.15 10.40 20.50
N LEU A 52 -7.40 10.06 20.17
CA LEU A 52 -8.19 10.78 19.17
C LEU A 52 -8.37 12.27 19.51
N LYS A 53 -8.34 12.63 20.79
CA LYS A 53 -8.49 14.01 21.25
C LYS A 53 -7.22 14.85 21.00
N GLU A 54 -6.08 14.22 20.74
CA GLU A 54 -4.79 14.85 20.50
C GLU A 54 -4.51 15.11 19.01
N LEU A 55 -5.36 14.60 18.11
CA LEU A 55 -5.24 14.80 16.67
C LEU A 55 -5.56 16.25 16.28
N LYS A 56 -4.53 17.08 16.24
CA LYS A 56 -4.61 18.43 15.66
C LYS A 56 -4.80 18.34 14.14
N LEU A 57 -5.58 19.26 13.57
CA LEU A 57 -5.85 19.35 12.12
C LEU A 57 -4.55 19.39 11.29
N LYS A 58 -3.50 20.08 11.78
CA LYS A 58 -2.18 20.06 11.14
C LYS A 58 -1.61 18.65 11.04
N ALA A 59 -1.60 17.88 12.13
CA ALA A 59 -1.08 16.51 12.13
C ALA A 59 -1.89 15.60 11.20
N PHE A 60 -3.22 15.78 11.16
CA PHE A 60 -4.08 15.07 10.22
C PHE A 60 -3.68 15.32 8.76
N ILE A 61 -3.45 16.58 8.36
CA ILE A 61 -3.02 16.90 6.99
C ILE A 61 -1.67 16.25 6.65
N TRP A 62 -0.71 16.26 7.58
CA TRP A 62 0.60 15.62 7.38
C TRP A 62 0.48 14.11 7.20
N ILE A 63 -0.29 13.43 8.05
CA ILE A 63 -0.53 11.98 7.96
C ILE A 63 -1.26 11.66 6.65
N PHE A 64 -2.31 12.42 6.31
CA PHE A 64 -3.08 12.23 5.10
C PHE A 64 -2.22 12.38 3.84
N THR A 65 -1.43 13.45 3.77
CA THR A 65 -0.53 13.70 2.63
C THR A 65 0.54 12.62 2.51
N SER A 66 1.14 12.22 3.63
CA SER A 66 2.12 11.12 3.66
C SER A 66 1.51 9.80 3.20
N ALA A 67 0.29 9.48 3.63
CA ALA A 67 -0.42 8.28 3.21
C ALA A 67 -0.78 8.35 1.72
N LEU A 68 -1.25 9.49 1.22
CA LEU A 68 -1.60 9.69 -0.19
C LEU A 68 -0.40 9.48 -1.12
N VAL A 69 0.77 10.02 -0.76
CA VAL A 69 2.02 9.85 -1.54
C VAL A 69 2.52 8.41 -1.43
N GLY A 70 2.58 7.87 -0.21
CA GLY A 70 3.02 6.49 0.05
C GLY A 70 2.11 5.43 -0.57
N PHE A 71 0.88 5.80 -0.90
CA PHE A 71 -0.05 4.95 -1.61
C PHE A 71 0.06 5.10 -3.14
N THR A 72 -0.03 6.34 -3.64
CA THR A 72 -0.13 6.59 -5.09
C THR A 72 1.11 6.15 -5.83
N ILE A 73 2.31 6.47 -5.33
CA ILE A 73 3.56 6.18 -6.06
C ILE A 73 3.82 4.68 -6.15
N PRO A 74 3.79 3.90 -5.05
CA PRO A 74 3.91 2.44 -5.15
C PRO A 74 2.69 1.79 -5.81
N GLY A 75 1.50 2.39 -5.75
CA GLY A 75 0.27 1.87 -6.34
C GLY A 75 0.34 1.73 -7.86
N LEU A 76 1.15 2.55 -8.55
CA LEU A 76 1.39 2.45 -9.99
C LEU A 76 1.98 1.09 -10.41
N TYR A 77 2.65 0.38 -9.49
CA TYR A 77 3.16 -0.97 -9.70
C TYR A 77 2.08 -1.93 -10.23
N TYR A 78 0.85 -1.82 -9.72
CA TYR A 78 -0.24 -2.71 -10.10
C TYR A 78 -0.72 -2.50 -11.53
N ILE A 79 -0.48 -1.31 -12.11
CA ILE A 79 -0.75 -1.05 -13.54
C ILE A 79 0.22 -1.88 -14.37
N GLY A 80 1.52 -1.80 -14.06
CA GLY A 80 2.55 -2.62 -14.73
C GLY A 80 2.37 -4.12 -14.52
N LEU A 81 1.78 -4.55 -13.39
CA LEU A 81 1.43 -5.96 -13.16
C LEU A 81 0.36 -6.47 -14.15
N GLY A 82 -0.53 -5.61 -14.64
CA GLY A 82 -1.49 -5.97 -15.68
C GLY A 82 -0.81 -6.39 -16.98
N ASP A 83 0.27 -5.71 -17.35
CA ASP A 83 1.00 -5.97 -18.60
C ASP A 83 2.14 -7.00 -18.48
N THR A 84 2.47 -7.42 -17.26
CA THR A 84 3.64 -8.27 -16.99
C THR A 84 3.30 -9.53 -16.20
N SER A 85 4.26 -10.44 -16.04
CA SER A 85 4.08 -11.63 -15.22
C SER A 85 4.35 -11.32 -13.73
N PRO A 86 3.69 -12.02 -12.79
CA PRO A 86 3.97 -11.87 -11.36
C PRO A 86 5.44 -12.09 -11.00
N GLY A 87 6.12 -13.03 -11.69
CA GLY A 87 7.55 -13.31 -11.47
C GLY A 87 8.47 -12.20 -11.97
N TYR A 88 8.08 -11.46 -13.01
CA TYR A 88 8.81 -10.26 -13.43
C TYR A 88 8.58 -9.11 -12.45
N ALA A 89 7.33 -8.91 -12.04
CA ALA A 89 6.91 -7.83 -11.17
C ALA A 89 7.55 -7.93 -9.77
N ILE A 90 7.70 -9.13 -9.21
CA ILE A 90 8.33 -9.29 -7.88
C ILE A 90 9.79 -8.82 -7.84
N ASN A 91 10.51 -8.82 -8.96
CA ASN A 91 11.89 -8.34 -9.02
C ASN A 91 11.99 -6.82 -8.77
N PHE A 92 10.94 -6.06 -9.05
CA PHE A 92 10.91 -4.61 -8.78
C PHE A 92 10.94 -4.29 -7.28
N TYR A 93 10.55 -5.22 -6.41
CA TYR A 93 10.69 -5.03 -4.97
C TYR A 93 12.15 -4.84 -4.55
N ASN A 94 13.12 -5.38 -5.31
CA ASN A 94 14.55 -5.18 -5.05
C ASN A 94 15.00 -3.72 -5.30
N ILE A 95 14.22 -2.93 -6.03
CA ILE A 95 14.52 -1.50 -6.29
C ILE A 95 14.06 -0.61 -5.12
N ILE A 96 13.11 -1.07 -4.32
CA ILE A 96 12.59 -0.32 -3.16
C ILE A 96 13.70 0.21 -2.25
N PRO A 97 14.65 -0.61 -1.73
CA PRO A 97 15.71 -0.10 -0.87
C PRO A 97 16.60 0.95 -1.55
N ILE A 98 16.84 0.81 -2.87
CA ILE A 98 17.62 1.78 -3.65
C ILE A 98 16.88 3.12 -3.71
N ALA A 99 15.58 3.09 -4.04
CA ALA A 99 14.74 4.27 -4.09
C ALA A 99 14.62 4.94 -2.71
N THR A 100 14.43 4.15 -1.64
CA THR A 100 14.38 4.65 -0.27
C THR A 100 15.69 5.33 0.13
N PHE A 101 16.85 4.78 -0.25
CA PHE A 101 18.14 5.40 0.02
C PHE A 101 18.31 6.74 -0.70
N ILE A 102 17.95 6.81 -1.99
CA ILE A 102 18.00 8.05 -2.77
C ILE A 102 17.11 9.12 -2.12
N LEU A 103 15.87 8.78 -1.77
CA LEU A 103 14.96 9.70 -1.08
C LEU A 103 15.54 10.15 0.26
N ALA A 104 16.12 9.23 1.04
CA ALA A 104 16.75 9.55 2.32
C ALA A 104 17.93 10.52 2.16
N VAL A 105 18.73 10.42 1.09
CA VAL A 105 19.82 11.36 0.81
C VAL A 105 19.30 12.72 0.36
N ILE A 106 18.25 12.77 -0.47
CA ILE A 106 17.65 14.03 -0.95
C ILE A 106 16.99 14.82 0.19
N PHE A 107 16.32 14.12 1.12
CA PHE A 107 15.60 14.72 2.25
C PHE A 107 16.40 14.75 3.56
N ARG A 108 17.69 14.43 3.51
CA ARG A 108 18.61 14.56 4.65
C ARG A 108 18.85 16.02 4.99
#